data_AF-A0A7X9KYZ0-F1
#
_entry.id   AF-A0A7X9KYZ0-F1
#
_cell.length_a   1.000
_cell.length_b   1.000
_cell.length_c   1.000
_cell.angle_alpha   90.00
_cell.angle_beta   90.00
_cell.angle_gamma   90.00
#
_symmetry.space_group_name_H-M   'P 1'
#
loop_
_entity.id
_entity.type
_entity.pdbx_description
1 polymer ?
#
loop_
_entity_poly.entity_id
_entity_poly.type
_entity_poly.pdbx_seq_one_letter_code
_entity_poly.pdbx_strand_id
1 'polypeptide(L)'
;MSDNLVPMSERSKDEVRKLARTGGINSGKTRRKQKALKEIFKTLLDEEVTDNKGNKKTVKEVGAIKIVQEYLKGDFKAFELVRDMIGEKPADKVIVAEVAKALALVLLMSCLVLVP
;
A
#
# COMPACT_ATOMS: atom_id res chain seq x y z
N MET A 1 22.33 -1.66 -18.27
CA MET A 1 23.39 -1.81 -17.26
C MET A 1 23.53 -3.28 -16.93
N SER A 2 24.44 -3.99 -17.59
CA SER A 2 24.66 -5.44 -17.42
C SER A 2 26.13 -5.84 -17.59
N ASP A 3 27.01 -4.90 -17.89
CA ASP A 3 28.26 -5.22 -18.59
C ASP A 3 29.35 -5.80 -17.66
N ASN A 4 29.08 -5.85 -16.36
CA ASN A 4 29.99 -6.37 -15.33
C ASN A 4 29.53 -7.70 -14.69
N LEU A 5 28.47 -8.33 -15.19
CA LEU A 5 27.92 -9.57 -14.62
C LEU A 5 28.36 -10.78 -15.43
N VAL A 6 29.20 -11.64 -14.84
CA VAL A 6 29.52 -12.94 -15.45
C VAL A 6 28.31 -13.88 -15.30
N PRO A 7 27.81 -14.48 -16.39
CA PRO A 7 26.68 -15.40 -16.35
C PRO A 7 27.06 -16.72 -15.66
N MET A 8 26.03 -17.42 -15.16
CA MET A 8 26.24 -18.65 -14.39
C MET A 8 26.81 -19.81 -15.22
N SER A 9 26.56 -19.80 -16.52
CA SER A 9 27.04 -20.78 -17.50
C SER A 9 28.54 -20.73 -17.74
N GLU A 10 29.17 -19.59 -17.49
CA GLU A 10 30.60 -19.37 -17.71
C GLU A 10 31.44 -19.62 -16.45
N ARG A 11 30.80 -19.93 -15.31
CA ARG A 11 31.47 -20.21 -14.03
C ARG A 11 31.75 -21.70 -13.83
N SER A 12 32.72 -22.00 -12.96
CA SER A 12 32.95 -23.38 -12.52
C SER A 12 31.78 -23.92 -11.70
N LYS A 13 31.49 -25.23 -11.83
CA LYS A 13 30.42 -25.90 -11.07
C LYS A 13 30.53 -25.69 -9.56
N ASP A 14 31.74 -25.61 -9.02
CA ASP A 14 31.96 -25.41 -7.59
C ASP A 14 31.67 -23.98 -7.13
N GLU A 15 31.99 -22.99 -7.96
CA GLU A 15 31.61 -21.60 -7.72
C GLU A 15 30.08 -21.45 -7.77
N VAL A 16 29.45 -22.13 -8.72
CA VAL A 16 27.99 -22.15 -8.84
C VAL A 16 27.32 -22.71 -7.60
N ARG A 17 27.82 -23.82 -7.08
CA ARG A 17 27.35 -24.41 -5.82
C ARG A 17 27.54 -23.47 -4.63
N LYS A 18 28.71 -22.82 -4.52
CA LYS A 18 29.00 -21.88 -3.42
C LYS A 18 28.07 -20.65 -3.46
N LEU A 19 27.87 -20.07 -4.65
CA LEU A 19 26.98 -18.93 -4.85
C LEU A 19 25.51 -19.29 -4.55
N ALA A 20 25.03 -20.42 -5.08
CA ALA A 20 23.67 -20.89 -4.80
C ALA A 20 23.44 -21.15 -3.30
N ARG A 21 24.40 -21.78 -2.62
CA ARG A 21 24.34 -22.01 -1.18
C ARG A 21 24.28 -20.68 -0.41
N THR A 22 25.15 -19.74 -0.75
CA THR A 22 25.22 -18.44 -0.07
C THR A 22 23.95 -17.62 -0.31
N GLY A 23 23.42 -17.63 -1.54
CA GLY A 23 22.14 -17.02 -1.90
C GLY A 23 20.99 -17.61 -1.10
N GLY A 24 20.91 -18.95 -1.00
CA GLY A 24 19.89 -19.64 -0.19
C GLY A 24 19.96 -19.27 1.29
N ILE A 25 21.17 -19.22 1.87
CA ILE A 25 21.38 -18.82 3.27
C ILE A 25 20.95 -17.37 3.50
N ASN A 26 21.36 -16.45 2.63
CA ASN A 26 21.05 -15.02 2.75
C ASN A 26 19.55 -14.75 2.56
N SER A 27 18.92 -15.43 1.59
CA SER A 27 17.47 -15.39 1.40
C SER A 27 16.74 -15.92 2.63
N GLY A 28 17.18 -17.07 3.18
CA GLY A 28 16.62 -17.64 4.41
C GLY A 28 16.75 -16.70 5.61
N LYS A 29 17.91 -16.06 5.79
CA LYS A 29 18.13 -15.05 6.85
C LYS A 29 17.17 -13.86 6.67
N THR A 30 17.02 -13.36 5.46
CA THR A 30 16.13 -12.24 5.15
C THR A 30 14.67 -12.59 5.42
N ARG A 31 14.22 -13.76 4.95
CA ARG A 31 12.86 -14.27 5.21
C ARG A 31 12.57 -14.43 6.70
N ARG A 32 13.52 -14.95 7.49
CA ARG A 32 13.39 -15.06 8.95
C ARG A 32 13.28 -13.70 9.63
N LYS A 33 14.11 -12.72 9.23
CA LYS A 33 14.03 -11.35 9.75
C LYS A 33 12.68 -10.70 9.44
N GLN A 34 12.20 -10.83 8.20
CA GLN A 34 10.88 -10.32 7.80
C GLN A 34 9.74 -11.00 8.58
N LYS A 35 9.82 -12.31 8.83
CA LYS A 35 8.84 -13.03 9.66
C LYS A 35 8.81 -12.49 11.09
N ALA A 36 9.97 -12.34 11.73
CA ALA A 36 10.06 -11.80 13.08
C ALA A 36 9.49 -10.37 13.16
N LEU A 37 9.82 -9.50 12.19
CA LEU A 37 9.24 -8.16 12.12
C LEU A 37 7.72 -8.19 11.95
N LYS A 38 7.20 -9.05 11.07
CA LYS A 38 5.74 -9.21 10.89
C LYS A 38 5.05 -9.65 12.18
N GLU A 39 5.66 -10.54 12.95
CA GLU A 39 5.12 -11.00 14.23
C GLU A 39 5.10 -9.86 15.26
N ILE A 40 6.20 -9.10 15.38
CA ILE A 40 6.27 -7.92 16.25
C ILE A 40 5.20 -6.90 15.87
N PHE A 41 5.07 -6.56 14.59
CA PHE A 41 4.04 -5.62 14.13
C PHE A 41 2.62 -6.11 14.39
N LYS A 42 2.35 -7.42 14.25
CA LYS A 42 1.03 -7.97 14.61
C LYS A 42 0.73 -7.74 16.08
N THR A 43 1.69 -8.02 16.96
CA THR A 43 1.53 -7.78 18.40
C THR A 43 1.28 -6.31 18.69
N LEU A 44 2.11 -5.40 18.17
CA LEU A 44 1.93 -3.95 18.36
C LEU A 44 0.59 -3.45 17.84
N LEU A 45 0.12 -3.99 16.71
CA LEU A 45 -1.16 -3.63 16.14
C LEU A 45 -2.33 -4.09 17.01
N ASP A 46 -2.18 -5.18 17.76
CA ASP A 46 -3.21 -5.72 18.67
C ASP A 46 -3.19 -5.07 20.07
N GLU A 47 -2.22 -4.20 20.37
CA GLU A 47 -2.18 -3.48 21.64
C GLU A 47 -3.35 -2.50 21.79
N GLU A 48 -3.85 -2.37 23.02
CA GLU A 48 -4.86 -1.37 23.38
C GLU A 48 -4.19 -0.03 23.70
N VAL A 49 -4.70 1.04 23.09
CA VAL A 49 -4.34 2.43 23.37
C VAL A 49 -5.56 3.14 23.91
N THR A 50 -5.36 3.89 24.99
CA THR A 50 -6.40 4.75 25.55
C THR A 50 -6.41 6.07 24.79
N ASP A 51 -7.54 6.41 24.16
CA ASP A 51 -7.75 7.73 23.58
C ASP A 51 -7.82 8.79 24.70
N ASN A 52 -7.60 10.06 24.36
CA ASN A 52 -7.70 11.22 25.26
C ASN A 52 -9.09 11.34 25.94
N LYS A 53 -10.08 10.61 25.42
CA LYS A 53 -11.45 10.51 25.93
C LYS A 53 -11.68 9.30 26.86
N GLY A 54 -10.63 8.57 27.23
CA GLY A 54 -10.72 7.39 28.11
C GLY A 54 -11.21 6.10 27.42
N ASN A 55 -11.44 6.13 26.11
CA ASN A 55 -11.90 4.97 25.36
C ASN A 55 -10.71 4.09 24.98
N LYS A 56 -10.79 2.80 25.30
CA LYS A 56 -9.84 1.79 24.82
C LYS A 56 -10.10 1.53 23.34
N LYS A 57 -9.07 1.70 22.51
CA LYS A 57 -9.09 1.37 21.09
C LYS A 57 -7.84 0.59 20.75
N THR A 58 -7.94 -0.35 19.84
CA THR A 58 -6.75 -1.08 19.38
C THR A 58 -5.94 -0.21 18.43
N VAL A 59 -4.60 -0.35 18.39
CA VAL A 59 -3.73 0.41 17.48
C VAL A 59 -4.18 0.28 16.01
N LYS A 60 -4.68 -0.90 15.61
CA LYS A 60 -5.31 -1.14 14.29
C LYS A 60 -6.43 -0.15 13.98
N GLU A 61 -7.31 0.10 14.92
CA GLU A 61 -8.49 0.95 14.74
C GLU A 61 -8.08 2.41 14.61
N VAL A 62 -7.13 2.86 15.43
CA VAL A 62 -6.58 4.22 15.36
C VAL A 62 -5.87 4.44 14.02
N GLY A 63 -5.12 3.45 13.55
CA GLY A 63 -4.47 3.47 12.24
C GLY A 63 -5.48 3.56 11.10
N ALA A 64 -6.54 2.74 11.12
CA ALA A 64 -7.61 2.77 10.12
C ALA A 64 -8.32 4.14 10.07
N ILE A 65 -8.59 4.74 11.23
CA ILE A 65 -9.19 6.08 11.30
C ILE A 65 -8.29 7.13 10.64
N LYS A 66 -6.96 7.09 10.86
CA LYS A 66 -6.03 8.03 10.21
C LYS A 66 -6.00 7.88 8.69
N ILE A 67 -6.02 6.65 8.18
CA ILE A 67 -6.06 6.39 6.73
C ILE A 67 -7.34 7.00 6.13
N VAL A 68 -8.49 6.80 6.79
CA VAL A 68 -9.76 7.42 6.36
C VAL A 68 -9.70 8.95 6.45
N GLN A 69 -9.05 9.52 7.45
CA GLN A 69 -8.85 10.98 7.55
C GLN A 69 -7.99 11.53 6.42
N GLU A 70 -6.94 10.82 6.00
CA GLU A 70 -6.11 11.19 4.85
C GLU A 70 -6.86 11.05 3.52
N TYR A 71 -7.69 10.01 3.40
CA TYR A 71 -8.63 9.88 2.28
C TYR A 71 -9.58 11.09 2.19
N LEU A 72 -10.19 11.50 3.31
CA LEU A 72 -11.06 12.68 3.36
C LEU A 72 -10.33 14.00 3.04
N LYS A 73 -9.01 14.05 3.25
CA LYS A 73 -8.15 15.19 2.87
C LYS A 73 -7.76 15.16 1.39
N GLY A 74 -8.10 14.12 0.64
CA GLY A 74 -7.86 14.01 -0.79
C GLY A 74 -6.54 13.32 -1.17
N ASP A 75 -5.91 12.55 -0.29
CA ASP A 75 -4.75 11.74 -0.68
C ASP A 75 -5.19 10.51 -1.50
N PHE A 76 -4.84 10.52 -2.79
CA PHE A 76 -5.19 9.45 -3.74
C PHE A 76 -4.56 8.09 -3.38
N LYS A 77 -3.39 8.07 -2.71
CA LYS A 77 -2.79 6.81 -2.24
C LYS A 77 -3.56 6.20 -1.08
N ALA A 78 -4.11 7.05 -0.20
CA ALA A 78 -5.00 6.61 0.86
C ALA A 78 -6.32 6.07 0.29
N PHE A 79 -6.85 6.67 -0.77
CA PHE A 79 -8.01 6.14 -1.50
C PHE A 79 -7.74 4.76 -2.09
N GLU A 80 -6.62 4.59 -2.79
CA GLU A 80 -6.21 3.29 -3.35
C GLU A 80 -6.07 2.22 -2.25
N LEU A 81 -5.41 2.57 -1.14
CA LEU A 81 -5.29 1.71 0.03
C LEU A 81 -6.64 1.31 0.62
N VAL A 82 -7.58 2.25 0.78
CA VAL A 82 -8.93 1.97 1.33
C VAL A 82 -9.72 1.09 0.35
N ARG A 83 -9.69 1.39 -0.94
CA ARG A 83 -10.34 0.60 -2.00
C ARG A 83 -9.84 -0.84 -2.01
N ASP A 84 -8.52 -1.01 -1.98
CA ASP A 84 -7.88 -2.33 -2.00
C ASP A 84 -8.16 -3.12 -0.71
N MET A 85 -8.32 -2.44 0.43
CA MET A 85 -8.75 -3.08 1.70
C MET A 85 -10.21 -3.57 1.66
N ILE A 86 -11.11 -2.84 0.99
CA ILE A 86 -12.53 -3.20 0.87
C ILE A 86 -12.77 -4.26 -0.22
N GLY A 87 -11.78 -4.50 -1.08
CA GLY A 87 -11.87 -5.49 -2.16
C GLY A 87 -12.69 -5.01 -3.35
N GLU A 88 -12.86 -3.69 -3.49
CA GLU A 88 -13.44 -3.12 -4.71
C GLU A 88 -12.43 -3.29 -5.85
N LYS A 89 -12.72 -4.21 -6.78
CA LYS A 89 -11.93 -4.36 -8.01
C LYS A 89 -11.86 -3.02 -8.74
N PRO A 90 -10.71 -2.66 -9.34
CA PRO A 90 -10.61 -1.44 -10.13
C PRO A 90 -11.52 -1.58 -11.35
N ALA A 91 -12.74 -1.04 -11.25
CA ALA A 91 -13.51 -0.72 -12.42
C ALA A 91 -12.94 0.59 -12.96
N ASP A 92 -11.86 0.51 -13.73
CA ASP A 92 -11.19 1.62 -14.42
C ASP A 92 -12.14 2.49 -15.29
N LYS A 93 -13.43 2.14 -15.39
CA LYS A 93 -14.44 2.79 -16.21
C LYS A 93 -15.46 3.64 -15.42
N VAL A 94 -15.60 3.49 -14.11
CA VAL A 94 -16.68 4.15 -13.35
C VAL A 94 -16.28 5.57 -12.91
N ILE A 95 -15.03 5.76 -12.49
CA ILE A 95 -14.55 7.06 -11.96
C ILE A 95 -14.58 8.14 -13.04
N VAL A 96 -14.21 7.81 -14.28
CA VAL A 96 -14.20 8.79 -15.38
C VAL A 96 -15.63 9.23 -15.74
N ALA A 97 -16.61 8.33 -15.65
CA ALA A 97 -18.01 8.63 -15.95
C ALA A 97 -18.67 9.49 -14.85
N GLU A 98 -18.40 9.19 -13.58
CA GLU A 98 -18.97 9.93 -12.45
C GLU A 98 -18.32 11.31 -12.28
N VAL A 99 -17.00 11.41 -12.45
CA VAL A 99 -16.28 12.69 -12.42
C VAL A 99 -16.67 13.56 -13.62
N ALA A 100 -16.84 12.99 -14.82
CA ALA A 100 -17.35 13.74 -15.98
C ALA A 100 -18.79 14.23 -15.76
N LYS A 101 -19.63 13.44 -15.10
CA LYS A 101 -21.01 13.83 -14.77
C LYS A 101 -21.06 14.93 -13.70
N ALA A 102 -20.19 14.87 -12.69
CA ALA A 102 -20.05 15.89 -11.67
C ALA A 102 -19.51 17.21 -12.25
N LEU A 103 -18.48 17.15 -13.10
CA LEU A 103 -17.95 18.32 -13.82
C LEU A 103 -18.99 18.95 -14.74
N ALA A 104 -19.76 18.13 -15.48
CA ALA A 104 -20.84 18.62 -16.33
C ALA A 104 -21.94 19.33 -15.52
N LEU A 105 -22.29 18.81 -14.34
CA LEU A 105 -23.27 19.44 -13.45
C LEU A 105 -22.77 20.77 -12.88
N VAL A 106 -21.49 20.84 -12.47
CA VAL A 106 -20.87 22.08 -11.95
C VAL A 106 -20.78 23.14 -13.05
N LEU A 107 -20.40 22.76 -14.27
CA LEU A 107 -20.35 23.67 -15.41
C LEU A 107 -21.75 24.19 -15.80
N LEU A 108 -22.76 23.33 -15.81
CA LEU A 108 -24.15 23.73 -16.06
C LEU A 108 -24.71 24.68 -14.98
N MET A 109 -24.42 24.39 -13.71
CA MET A 109 -24.79 25.25 -12.59
C MET A 109 -24.09 26.62 -12.67
N SER A 110 -22.82 26.66 -13.06
CA SER A 110 -22.08 27.91 -13.25
C SER A 110 -22.58 28.75 -14.43
N CYS A 111 -23.08 28.10 -15.49
CA CYS A 111 -23.66 28.81 -16.64
C CYS A 111 -25.04 29.41 -16.33
N LEU A 112 -25.86 28.80 -15.49
CA LEU A 112 -27.19 29.33 -15.14
C LEU A 112 -27.13 30.59 -14.24
N VAL A 113 -26.04 30.79 -13.50
CA VAL A 113 -25.87 31.94 -12.60
C VAL A 113 -25.23 33.15 -13.31
N LEU A 114 -24.72 32.96 -14.54
CA LEU A 114 -23.98 33.98 -15.30
C LEU A 114 -24.68 34.50 -16.56
N VAL A 115 -25.91 34.08 -16.84
CA VAL A 115 -26.76 34.70 -17.87
C VAL A 115 -27.67 35.72 -17.16
N PRO A 116 -27.47 37.04 -17.36
CA PRO A 116 -28.31 38.08 -16.75
C PRO A 116 -29.74 38.06 -17.28
#